data_AF-A0A1F6CX87-F1
#
_entry.id   AF-A0A1F6CX87-F1
#
_cell.length_a   1.000
_cell.length_b   1.000
_cell.length_c   1.000
_cell.angle_alpha   90.00
_cell.angle_beta   90.00
_cell.angle_gamma   90.00
#
_symmetry.space_group_name_H-M   'P 1'
#
loop_
_entity.id
_entity.type
_entity.pdbx_description
1 polymer ?
#
loop_
_entity_poly.entity_id
_entity_poly.type
_entity_poly.pdbx_seq_one_letter_code
_entity_poly.pdbx_strand_id
1 'polypeptide(L)' 'MTKLLEKAIEQLRELPAEDQNAAAQALFVHMVSGNAEYHLTDEQVREVKRIQRNLRSGKTRLATKREMAALWKGCGL' A
#
# COMPACT_ATOMS: atom_id res chain seq x y z
N MET A 1 18.95 9.22 19.61
CA MET A 1 18.60 8.78 18.24
C MET A 1 19.31 7.45 18.02
N THR A 2 18.91 6.59 17.06
CA THR A 2 19.65 5.34 16.86
C THR A 2 20.97 5.65 16.15
N LYS A 3 22.05 4.91 16.47
CA LYS A 3 23.36 5.08 15.79
C LYS A 3 23.26 4.96 14.27
N LEU A 4 22.30 4.17 13.78
CA LEU A 4 22.05 4.01 12.35
C LEU A 4 21.39 5.27 11.74
N LEU A 5 20.41 5.85 12.42
CA LEU A 5 19.73 7.07 11.95
C LEU A 5 20.65 8.29 12.03
N GLU A 6 21.50 8.37 13.06
CA GLU A 6 22.56 9.39 13.15
C GLU A 6 23.49 9.35 11.95
N LYS A 7 24.04 8.16 11.63
CA LYS A 7 24.91 7.98 10.46
C LYS A 7 24.20 8.28 9.14
N ALA A 8 22.93 7.92 9.02
CA ALA A 8 22.14 8.21 7.83
C ALA A 8 21.94 9.73 7.64
N ILE A 9 21.66 10.47 8.72
CA ILE A 9 21.52 11.93 8.67
C ILE A 9 22.85 12.61 8.34
N GLU A 10 23.97 12.13 8.90
CA GLU A 10 25.31 12.63 8.57
C GLU A 10 25.60 12.46 7.08
N GLN A 11 25.34 11.28 6.52
CA GLN A 11 25.50 11.04 5.08
C GLN A 11 24.54 11.87 4.23
N LEU A 12 23.32 12.10 4.71
CA LEU A 12 22.33 12.91 4.00
C LEU A 12 22.81 14.35 3.80
N ARG A 13 23.45 14.94 4.81
CA ARG A 13 23.90 16.35 4.79
C ARG A 13 24.91 16.65 3.69
N GLU A 14 25.67 15.63 3.27
CA GLU A 14 26.67 15.74 2.21
C GLU A 14 26.07 15.62 0.80
N LEU A 15 24.79 15.26 0.68
CA LEU A 15 24.12 15.12 -0.62
C LEU A 15 23.66 16.49 -1.18
N PRO A 16 23.43 16.60 -2.49
CA PRO A 16 22.74 17.75 -3.07
C PRO A 16 21.36 17.99 -2.46
N ALA A 17 20.91 19.26 -2.44
CA ALA A 17 19.65 19.64 -1.81
C ALA A 17 18.43 18.89 -2.36
N GLU A 18 18.42 18.56 -3.66
CA GLU A 18 17.33 17.77 -4.27
C GLU A 18 17.27 16.35 -3.69
N ASP A 19 18.42 15.69 -3.53
CA ASP A 19 18.51 14.34 -2.97
C ASP A 19 18.20 14.32 -1.46
N GLN A 20 18.57 15.38 -0.74
CA GLN A 20 18.16 15.57 0.66
C GLN A 20 16.65 15.67 0.80
N ASN A 21 15.99 16.44 -0.07
CA ASN A 21 14.54 16.59 -0.08
C ASN A 21 13.83 15.28 -0.44
N ALA A 22 14.34 14.53 -1.41
CA ALA A 22 13.79 13.23 -1.79
C ALA A 22 13.87 12.23 -0.63
N ALA A 23 15.00 12.18 0.08
CA ALA A 23 15.17 11.33 1.25
C ALA A 23 14.28 11.76 2.42
N ALA A 24 14.13 13.06 2.66
CA ALA A 24 13.19 13.58 3.65
C ALA A 24 11.75 13.16 3.34
N GLN A 25 11.34 13.22 2.06
CA GLN A 25 10.02 12.78 1.63
C GLN A 25 9.79 11.29 1.88
N ALA A 26 10.80 10.44 1.62
CA ALA A 26 10.72 9.01 1.92
C ALA A 26 10.56 8.75 3.44
N LEU A 27 11.28 9.49 4.28
CA LEU A 27 11.12 9.41 5.74
C LEU A 27 9.72 9.86 6.19
N PHE A 28 9.19 10.95 5.62
CA PHE A 28 7.81 11.39 5.90
C PHE A 28 6.79 10.32 5.52
N VAL A 29 6.91 9.71 4.34
CA VAL A 29 6.04 8.61 3.93
C VAL A 29 6.11 7.45 4.93
N HIS A 30 7.31 7.08 5.39
CA HIS A 30 7.48 6.02 6.37
C HIS A 30 6.84 6.39 7.73
N MET A 31 7.00 7.63 8.20
CA MET A 31 6.39 8.11 9.45
C MET A 31 4.87 8.20 9.39
N VAL A 32 4.31 8.59 8.24
CA VAL A 32 2.86 8.57 7.99
C VAL A 32 2.35 7.13 7.93
N SER A 33 3.11 6.23 7.29
CA SER A 33 2.76 4.80 7.19
C SER A 33 2.86 4.07 8.53
N GLY A 34 3.75 4.51 9.43
CA GLY A 34 3.95 3.90 10.75
C GLY A 34 2.80 4.13 11.74
N ASN A 35 1.91 5.09 11.47
CA ASN A 35 0.71 5.36 12.26
C ASN A 35 -0.60 5.15 11.48
N ALA A 36 -0.53 4.88 10.18
CA ALA A 36 -1.69 4.50 9.38
C ALA A 36 -1.91 3.00 9.55
N GLU A 37 -2.54 2.59 10.66
CA GLU A 37 -3.33 1.37 10.61
C GLU A 37 -4.35 1.60 9.47
N TYR A 38 -4.15 0.95 8.33
CA TYR A 38 -5.07 1.00 7.20
C TYR A 38 -6.38 0.32 7.60
N HIS A 39 -7.20 1.04 8.36
CA HIS A 39 -8.54 0.61 8.70
C HIS A 39 -9.44 0.85 7.51
N LEU A 40 -10.18 -0.19 7.16
CA LEU A 40 -11.30 -0.02 6.25
C LEU A 40 -12.28 0.98 6.87
N THR A 41 -12.79 1.91 6.07
CA THR A 41 -13.91 2.74 6.49
C THR A 41 -15.12 1.85 6.77
N ASP A 42 -16.07 2.30 7.58
CA ASP A 42 -17.29 1.54 7.85
C ASP A 42 -18.03 1.13 6.58
N GLU A 43 -17.99 1.97 5.55
CA GLU A 43 -18.56 1.68 4.25
C GLU A 43 -17.83 0.53 3.55
N GLN A 44 -16.50 0.56 3.53
CA GLN A 44 -15.68 -0.50 2.95
C GLN A 44 -15.87 -1.82 3.73
N VAL A 45 -15.98 -1.76 5.06
CA VAL A 45 -16.29 -2.94 5.88
C VAL A 45 -17.67 -3.52 5.53
N ARG A 46 -18.68 -2.67 5.37
CA ARG A 46 -20.03 -3.11 4.95
C ARG A 46 -19.96 -3.79 3.59
N GLU A 47 -19.20 -3.23 2.66
CA GLU A 47 -19.08 -3.78 1.31
C GLU A 47 -18.36 -5.14 1.30
N VAL A 48 -17.25 -5.27 2.03
CA VAL A 48 -16.55 -6.56 2.20
C VAL A 48 -17.49 -7.60 2.81
N LYS A 49 -18.24 -7.25 3.87
CA LYS A 49 -19.22 -8.16 4.50
C LYS A 49 -20.32 -8.57 3.53
N ARG A 50 -20.79 -7.65 2.68
CA ARG A 50 -21.80 -7.93 1.63
C ARG A 50 -21.27 -8.93 0.61
N ILE A 51 -20.06 -8.70 0.08
CA ILE A 51 -19.40 -9.59 -0.90
C ILE A 51 -19.22 -10.99 -0.30
N GLN A 52 -18.70 -11.09 0.93
CA GLN A 52 -18.52 -12.38 1.61
C GLN A 52 -19.83 -13.14 1.79
N ARG A 53 -20.92 -12.45 2.16
CA ARG A 53 -22.25 -13.06 2.27
C ARG A 53 -22.75 -13.58 0.92
N ASN A 54 -22.57 -12.80 -0.14
CA ASN A 54 -22.95 -13.21 -1.49
C ASN A 54 -22.14 -14.44 -1.97
N LEU A 55 -20.85 -14.51 -1.64
CA LEU A 55 -20.01 -15.68 -1.95
C LEU A 55 -20.50 -16.93 -1.22
N ARG A 56 -20.74 -16.83 0.10
CA ARG A 56 -21.21 -17.96 0.92
C ARG A 56 -22.61 -18.46 0.51
N SER A 57 -23.47 -17.56 0.05
CA SER A 57 -24.81 -17.91 -0.42
C SER A 57 -24.85 -18.36 -1.88
N GLY A 58 -23.72 -18.36 -2.60
CA GLY A 58 -23.67 -18.69 -4.03
C GLY A 58 -24.27 -17.62 -4.95
N LYS A 59 -24.66 -16.46 -4.43
CA LYS A 59 -25.16 -15.33 -5.22
C LYS A 59 -24.08 -14.68 -6.09
N THR A 60 -22.82 -14.89 -5.74
CA THR A 60 -21.67 -14.52 -6.57
C THR A 60 -20.57 -15.57 -6.44
N ARG A 61 -19.57 -15.51 -7.31
CA ARG A 61 -18.41 -16.40 -7.32
C ARG A 61 -17.12 -15.62 -7.52
N LEU A 62 -16.01 -16.24 -7.14
CA LEU A 62 -14.70 -15.74 -7.53
C LEU A 62 -14.47 -15.96 -9.02
N ALA A 63 -13.67 -15.08 -9.62
CA ALA A 63 -13.21 -15.25 -10.99
C ALA A 63 -12.35 -16.51 -11.10
N THR A 64 -12.50 -17.25 -12.18
CA THR A 64 -11.64 -18.39 -12.51
C THR A 64 -10.26 -17.90 -12.95
N LYS A 65 -9.27 -18.79 -12.90
CA LYS A 65 -7.91 -18.49 -13.43
C LYS A 65 -7.95 -18.02 -14.88
N ARG A 66 -8.83 -18.60 -15.70
CA ARG A 66 -8.99 -18.24 -17.12
C ARG A 66 -9.53 -16.82 -17.28
N GLU A 67 -10.50 -16.43 -16.46
CA GLU A 67 -11.07 -15.07 -16.48
C GLU A 67 -10.05 -14.04 -16.00
N MET A 68 -9.27 -14.35 -14.96
CA MET A 68 -8.19 -13.48 -14.51
C MET A 68 -7.09 -13.33 -15.56
N ALA A 69 -6.70 -14.41 -16.24
CA ALA A 69 -5.72 -14.35 -17.32
C ALA A 69 -6.21 -13.51 -18.51
N ALA A 70 -7.50 -13.61 -18.86
CA ALA A 70 -8.10 -12.79 -19.90
C ALA A 70 -8.13 -11.30 -19.51
N LEU A 71 -8.44 -11.00 -18.24
CA LEU A 71 -8.40 -9.64 -17.71
C LEU A 71 -6.99 -9.04 -17.76
N TRP A 72 -5.98 -9.76 -17.27
CA TRP A 72 -4.59 -9.28 -17.28
C TRP A 72 -4.06 -9.03 -18.67
N LYS A 73 -4.36 -9.94 -19.63
CA LYS A 73 -4.03 -9.72 -21.04
C LYS A 73 -4.67 -8.43 -21.59
N GLY A 74 -5.91 -8.12 -21.19
CA GLY A 74 -6.58 -6.87 -21.55
C GLY A 74 -5.96 -5.62 -20.91
N CYS A 75 -5.33 -5.78 -19.74
CA CYS A 75 -4.61 -4.72 -19.03
C CYS A 75 -3.14 -4.59 -19.44
N GLY A 76 -2.64 -5.43 -20.36
CA GLY A 76 -1.24 -5.41 -20.80
C GLY A 76 -0.23 -6.00 -19.81
N LEU A 77 -0.70 -6.85 -18.90
CA LEU A 77 0.09 -7.60 -17.90
C LEU A 77 0.25 -9.07 -18.28
#